data_AF-A1D2V0-F1
#
_entry.id   AF-A1D2V0-F1
#
_cell.length_a   1.000
_cell.length_b   1.000
_cell.length_c   1.000
_cell.angle_alpha   90.00
_cell.angle_beta   90.00
_cell.angle_gamma   90.00
#
_symmetry.space_group_name_H-M   'P 1'
#
loop_
_entity.id
_entity.type
_entity.pdbx_description
1 polymer ?
#
loop_
_entity_poly.entity_id
_entity_poly.type
_entity_poly.pdbx_seq_one_letter_code
_entity_poly.pdbx_strand_id
1 'polypeptide(L)'
;MAFVNTDERNVYNLKLYPVVTAEALFNLPKNRKIKFECAEGEDLPLPDPAYLDCHYRVAEILHASGLAEYIERKIQDWEDLKQSGGADGSFRPDGSTDVTRILNTALWTAFAG
;
A
#
# COMPACT_ATOMS: atom_id res chain seq x y z
N MET A 1 5.40 -2.74 4.18
CA MET A 1 6.35 -3.85 4.47
C MET A 1 7.04 -4.23 3.18
N ALA A 2 8.25 -4.80 3.21
CA ALA A 2 8.96 -5.26 2.02
C ALA A 2 9.76 -6.55 2.28
N PHE A 3 10.14 -7.25 1.21
CA PHE A 3 10.95 -8.47 1.24
C PHE A 3 12.39 -8.13 0.79
N VAL A 4 13.36 -8.39 1.65
CA VAL A 4 14.78 -8.15 1.40
C VAL A 4 15.44 -9.46 1.02
N ASN A 5 16.16 -9.46 -0.09
CA ASN A 5 16.90 -10.63 -0.58
C ASN A 5 17.84 -11.20 0.50
N THR A 6 17.99 -12.52 0.47
CA THR A 6 19.02 -13.25 1.21
C THR A 6 19.84 -14.09 0.24
N ASP A 7 20.89 -14.75 0.72
CA ASP A 7 21.71 -15.67 -0.09
C ASP A 7 20.96 -16.97 -0.44
N GLU A 8 19.84 -17.24 0.25
CA GLU A 8 19.02 -18.43 0.04
C GLU A 8 17.91 -18.16 -0.99
N ARG A 9 17.79 -19.04 -1.98
CA ARG A 9 16.79 -18.92 -3.05
C ARG A 9 15.37 -18.92 -2.46
N ASN A 10 14.56 -17.94 -2.87
CA ASN A 10 13.17 -17.74 -2.44
C ASN A 10 12.99 -17.48 -0.93
N VAL A 11 14.07 -17.13 -0.23
CA VAL A 11 14.06 -16.80 1.18
C VAL A 11 14.39 -15.32 1.35
N TYR A 12 13.60 -14.63 2.17
CA TYR A 12 13.65 -13.19 2.32
C TYR A 12 13.55 -12.78 3.78
N ASN A 13 14.24 -11.70 4.12
CA ASN A 13 14.04 -11.01 5.39
C ASN A 13 12.90 -10.01 5.24
N LEU A 14 11.98 -10.00 6.20
CA LEU A 14 10.82 -9.13 6.21
C LEU A 14 11.20 -7.78 6.83
N LYS A 15 11.18 -6.71 6.03
CA LYS A 15 11.35 -5.35 6.52
C LYS A 15 10.00 -4.73 6.83
N LEU A 16 9.82 -4.35 8.09
CA LEU A 16 8.64 -3.65 8.57
C LEU A 16 8.94 -2.15 8.67
N TYR A 17 7.96 -1.35 8.31
CA TYR A 17 7.98 0.10 8.52
C TYR A 17 7.09 0.42 9.73
N PRO A 18 7.20 1.60 10.36
CA PRO A 18 6.61 1.87 11.69
C PRO A 18 5.10 1.64 11.82
N VAL A 19 4.35 1.68 10.71
CA VAL A 19 2.89 1.53 10.66
C VAL A 19 2.48 0.05 10.51
N VAL A 20 2.91 -0.83 11.42
CA VAL A 20 2.41 -2.21 11.48
C VAL A 20 1.60 -2.41 12.75
N THR A 21 0.35 -2.87 12.60
CA THR A 21 -0.54 -3.14 13.73
C THR A 21 0.00 -4.29 14.59
N ALA A 22 -0.29 -4.26 15.90
CA ALA A 22 0.10 -5.33 16.81
C ALA A 22 -0.43 -6.70 16.36
N GLU A 23 -1.66 -6.74 15.86
CA GLU A 23 -2.32 -7.92 15.27
C GLU A 23 -1.52 -8.50 14.10
N ALA A 24 -1.06 -7.65 13.18
CA ALA A 24 -0.21 -8.10 12.09
C ALA A 24 1.12 -8.68 12.59
N LEU A 25 1.72 -8.09 13.63
CA LEU A 25 2.98 -8.58 14.21
C LEU A 25 2.86 -9.98 14.81
N PHE A 26 1.69 -10.36 15.34
CA PHE A 26 1.43 -11.70 15.91
C PHE A 26 1.43 -12.80 14.86
N ASN A 27 0.97 -12.50 13.63
CA ASN A 27 0.90 -13.47 12.54
C ASN A 27 2.22 -13.64 11.79
N LEU A 28 3.23 -12.82 12.11
CA LEU A 28 4.52 -12.85 11.43
C LEU A 28 5.53 -13.76 12.15
N PRO A 29 6.39 -14.48 11.40
CA PRO A 29 7.46 -15.27 11.99
C PRO A 29 8.34 -14.44 12.93
N LYS A 30 8.69 -14.99 14.09
CA LYS A 30 9.50 -14.29 15.11
C LYS A 30 10.87 -13.85 14.57
N ASN A 31 11.47 -14.67 13.71
CA ASN A 31 12.75 -14.38 13.05
C ASN A 31 12.62 -13.47 11.83
N ARG A 32 11.40 -13.07 11.46
CA ARG A 32 11.09 -12.23 10.29
C ARG A 32 11.65 -12.79 8.98
N LYS A 33 11.85 -14.11 8.88
CA LYS A 33 12.30 -14.78 7.66
C LYS A 33 11.11 -15.48 6.99
N ILE A 34 10.95 -15.27 5.69
CA ILE A 34 9.86 -15.83 4.89
C ILE A 34 10.47 -16.65 3.75
N LYS A 35 9.93 -17.84 3.50
CA LYS A 35 10.25 -18.66 2.34
C LYS A 35 9.01 -18.80 1.47
N PHE A 36 9.13 -18.49 0.18
CA PHE A 36 8.06 -18.74 -0.78
C PHE A 36 8.15 -20.16 -1.29
N GLU A 37 7.05 -20.89 -1.20
CA GLU A 37 6.91 -22.28 -1.64
C GLU A 37 5.56 -22.42 -2.36
N CYS A 38 5.50 -23.35 -3.31
CA CYS A 38 4.24 -23.68 -3.97
C CYS A 38 3.43 -24.59 -3.05
N ALA A 39 2.13 -24.35 -2.95
CA ALA A 39 1.25 -25.22 -2.18
C ALA A 39 1.16 -26.61 -2.83
N GLU A 40 0.92 -27.65 -2.03
CA GLU A 40 0.72 -29.00 -2.55
C GLU A 40 -0.46 -29.03 -3.53
N GLY A 41 -0.23 -29.53 -4.74
CA GLY A 41 -1.25 -29.61 -5.79
C GLY A 41 -1.39 -28.35 -6.65
N GLU A 42 -0.64 -27.29 -6.37
CA GLU A 42 -0.55 -26.12 -7.24
C GLU A 42 0.78 -26.12 -8.02
N ASP A 43 0.72 -25.64 -9.26
CA ASP A 43 1.91 -25.40 -10.11
C ASP A 43 1.91 -23.94 -10.55
N LEU A 44 1.97 -23.04 -9.57
CA LEU A 44 2.05 -21.61 -9.80
C LEU A 44 3.52 -21.17 -9.77
N PRO A 45 3.96 -20.31 -10.71
CA PRO A 45 5.30 -19.76 -10.67
C PRO A 45 5.49 -18.92 -9.41
N LEU A 46 6.61 -19.15 -8.73
CA LEU A 46 7.00 -18.32 -7.59
C LEU A 46 7.31 -16.88 -8.06
N PRO A 47 7.17 -15.87 -7.19
CA PRO A 47 7.49 -14.50 -7.53
C PRO A 47 8.95 -14.36 -8.00
N ASP A 48 9.17 -13.60 -9.07
CA ASP A 48 10.52 -13.27 -9.53
C ASP A 48 11.22 -12.38 -8.47
N PRO A 49 12.42 -12.77 -7.98
CA PRO A 49 13.19 -11.98 -7.02
C PRO A 49 13.47 -10.54 -7.49
N ALA A 50 13.56 -10.29 -8.79
CA ALA A 50 13.81 -8.96 -9.33
C ALA A 50 12.67 -7.98 -9.02
N TYR A 51 11.41 -8.44 -9.07
CA TYR A 51 10.27 -7.60 -8.71
C TYR A 51 10.19 -7.34 -7.21
N LEU A 52 10.58 -8.31 -6.39
CA LEU A 52 10.65 -8.12 -4.93
C LEU A 52 11.74 -7.13 -4.54
N ASP A 53 12.91 -7.18 -5.20
CA ASP A 53 13.98 -6.20 -5.01
C ASP A 53 13.55 -4.79 -5.44
N CYS A 54 12.90 -4.69 -6.60
CA CYS A 54 12.35 -3.43 -7.09
C CYS A 54 11.35 -2.83 -6.10
N HIS A 55 10.39 -3.63 -5.64
CA HIS A 55 9.43 -3.23 -4.62
C HIS A 55 10.12 -2.78 -3.34
N TYR A 56 11.14 -3.51 -2.87
CA TYR A 56 11.91 -3.12 -1.69
C TYR A 56 12.54 -1.74 -1.83
N ARG A 57 13.20 -1.46 -2.97
CA ARG A 57 13.82 -0.14 -3.23
C ARG A 57 12.79 0.98 -3.27
N VAL A 58 11.65 0.76 -3.93
CA VAL A 58 10.55 1.75 -3.95
C VAL A 58 10.03 2.00 -2.55
N ALA A 59 9.82 0.95 -1.76
CA ALA A 59 9.35 1.07 -0.39
C ALA A 59 10.34 1.85 0.50
N GLU A 60 11.65 1.65 0.33
CA GLU A 60 12.68 2.43 1.03
C GLU A 60 12.61 3.91 0.67
N ILE A 61 12.49 4.23 -0.62
CA ILE A 61 12.40 5.62 -1.10
C ILE A 61 11.14 6.28 -0.53
N LEU A 62 9.99 5.62 -0.62
CA LEU A 62 8.73 6.15 -0.12
C LEU A 62 8.75 6.35 1.39
N HIS A 63 9.35 5.42 2.13
CA HIS A 63 9.47 5.54 3.59
C HIS A 63 10.44 6.67 3.98
N ALA A 64 11.63 6.73 3.37
CA ALA A 64 12.63 7.74 3.70
C ALA A 64 12.19 9.17 3.33
N SER A 65 11.36 9.30 2.28
CA SER A 65 10.83 10.60 1.84
C SER A 65 9.56 11.04 2.59
N GLY A 66 8.91 10.15 3.35
CA GLY A 66 7.59 10.41 3.93
C GLY A 66 6.46 10.49 2.89
N LEU A 67 6.73 10.08 1.64
CA LEU A 67 5.74 10.09 0.56
C LEU A 67 4.67 9.01 0.75
N ALA A 68 5.01 7.90 1.42
CA ALA A 68 4.05 6.85 1.73
C ALA A 68 2.85 7.40 2.51
N GLU A 69 3.10 8.14 3.58
CA GLU A 69 2.07 8.74 4.45
C GLU A 69 1.27 9.82 3.71
N TYR A 70 1.92 10.56 2.81
CA TYR A 70 1.24 11.56 1.98
C TYR A 70 0.26 10.90 1.00
N ILE A 71 0.69 9.86 0.29
CA ILE A 71 -0.14 9.12 -0.68
C ILE A 71 -1.31 8.46 0.04
N GLU A 72 -1.06 7.79 1.17
CA GLU A 72 -2.11 7.11 1.94
C GLU A 72 -3.20 8.09 2.38
N ARG A 73 -2.81 9.27 2.86
CA ARG A 73 -3.77 10.34 3.21
C ARG A 73 -4.59 10.79 2.00
N LYS A 74 -4.00 10.88 0.81
CA LYS A 74 -4.72 11.25 -0.42
C LYS A 74 -5.70 10.18 -0.89
N ILE A 75 -5.36 8.91 -0.73
CA ILE A 75 -6.26 7.79 -0.99
C ILE A 75 -7.45 7.85 -0.02
N GLN A 76 -7.18 8.05 1.27
CA GLN A 76 -8.25 8.16 2.27
C GLN A 76 -9.13 9.39 2.03
N ASP A 77 -8.54 10.55 1.73
CA ASP A 77 -9.28 11.76 1.37
C ASP A 77 -10.24 11.49 0.20
N TRP A 78 -9.84 10.68 -0.77
CA TRP A 78 -10.66 10.30 -1.92
C TRP A 78 -11.80 9.34 -1.55
N GLU A 79 -11.53 8.33 -0.72
CA GLU A 79 -12.56 7.42 -0.23
C GLU A 79 -13.61 8.15 0.64
N ASP A 80 -13.18 9.04 1.52
CA ASP A 80 -14.08 9.87 2.33
C ASP A 80 -14.99 10.76 1.46
N LEU A 81 -14.47 11.26 0.34
CA LEU A 81 -15.24 12.07 -0.60
C LEU A 81 -16.31 11.26 -1.32
N LYS A 82 -16.00 10.03 -1.75
CA LYS A 82 -17.01 9.11 -2.33
C LYS A 82 -18.12 8.79 -1.34
N GLN A 83 -17.80 8.67 -0.05
CA GLN A 83 -18.80 8.38 0.98
C GLN A 83 -19.65 9.60 1.34
N SER A 84 -19.07 10.81 1.28
CA SER A 84 -19.75 12.04 1.70
C SER A 84 -20.56 12.74 0.60
N GLY A 85 -20.18 12.57 -0.68
CA GLY A 85 -20.84 13.12 -1.86
C GLY A 85 -21.93 12.21 -2.46
N GLY A 86 -22.64 11.44 -1.64
CA GLY A 86 -23.59 10.43 -2.11
C GLY A 86 -22.88 9.21 -2.70
N ALA A 87 -23.36 8.00 -2.42
CA ALA A 87 -22.75 6.77 -2.95
C ALA A 87 -22.73 6.69 -4.50
N ASP A 88 -23.41 7.62 -5.18
CA ASP A 88 -23.56 7.77 -6.62
C ASP A 88 -22.82 8.99 -7.22
N GLY A 89 -22.11 9.78 -6.40
CA GLY A 89 -21.44 11.00 -6.84
C GLY A 89 -22.36 12.21 -7.00
N SER A 90 -23.56 12.19 -6.39
CA SER A 90 -24.52 13.30 -6.40
C SER A 90 -24.28 14.34 -5.28
N PHE A 91 -24.47 15.61 -5.59
CA PHE A 91 -24.43 16.66 -4.55
C PHE A 91 -25.50 16.41 -3.49
N ARG A 92 -25.16 16.67 -2.24
CA ARG A 92 -26.11 16.58 -1.13
C ARG A 92 -27.27 17.56 -1.40
N PRO A 93 -28.53 17.12 -1.26
CA PRO A 93 -29.69 17.96 -1.52
C PRO A 93 -29.77 19.20 -0.63
N ASP A 94 -29.10 19.17 0.54
CA ASP A 94 -29.03 20.27 1.49
C ASP A 94 -27.98 21.34 1.15
N GLY A 95 -27.25 21.16 0.03
CA GLY A 95 -26.21 22.09 -0.42
C GLY A 95 -24.94 22.07 0.43
N SER A 96 -24.78 21.14 1.36
CA SER A 96 -23.61 21.04 2.25
C SER A 96 -22.39 20.37 1.60
N THR A 97 -22.44 20.03 0.31
CA THR A 97 -21.31 19.41 -0.37
C THR A 97 -20.13 20.37 -0.50
N ASP A 98 -18.98 19.95 0.03
CA ASP A 98 -17.71 20.65 -0.14
C ASP A 98 -17.11 20.37 -1.53
N VAL A 99 -17.61 21.10 -2.53
CA VAL A 99 -17.17 21.02 -3.93
C VAL A 99 -15.68 21.37 -4.07
N THR A 100 -15.16 22.29 -3.25
CA THR A 100 -13.75 22.70 -3.28
C THR A 100 -12.84 21.54 -2.93
N ARG A 101 -13.18 20.79 -1.88
CA ARG A 101 -12.44 19.59 -1.49
C ARG A 101 -12.52 18.49 -2.55
N ILE A 102 -13.69 18.31 -3.19
CA ILE A 102 -13.84 17.36 -4.30
C ILE A 102 -12.88 17.70 -5.45
N LEU A 103 -12.89 18.95 -5.91
CA LEU A 103 -12.05 19.39 -7.04
C LEU A 103 -10.55 19.27 -6.71
N ASN A 104 -10.13 19.68 -5.51
CA ASN A 104 -8.73 19.60 -5.09
C ASN A 104 -8.22 18.15 -5.01
N THR A 105 -9.07 17.19 -4.64
CA THR A 105 -8.68 15.78 -4.55
C THR A 105 -8.78 15.09 -5.91
N ALA A 106 -9.85 15.33 -6.69
CA ALA A 106 -10.04 14.73 -8.02
C ALA A 106 -8.96 15.13 -9.03
N LEU A 107 -8.49 16.38 -8.97
CA LEU A 107 -7.47 16.91 -9.88
C LEU A 107 -6.04 16.56 -9.47
N TRP A 108 -5.82 15.82 -8.37
CA TRP A 108 -4.48 15.39 -7.96
C TRP A 108 -3.77 14.55 -9.03
N THR A 109 -4.50 13.75 -9.79
CA THR A 109 -3.95 12.95 -10.91
C THR A 109 -3.39 13.81 -12.04
N ALA A 110 -3.89 15.05 -12.22
CA ALA A 110 -3.39 15.96 -13.25
C ALA A 110 -2.01 16.56 -12.91
N PHE A 111 -1.57 16.49 -11.66
CA PHE A 111 -0.28 17.00 -11.20
C PHE A 111 0.75 15.90 -10.90
N ALA A 112 0.33 14.64 -10.85
CA ALA A 112 1.18 13.49 -10.56
C ALA A 112 1.70 12.75 -11.82
N GLY A 113 1.54 13.36 -13.00
CA GLY A 113 1.99 12.84 -14.30
C GLY A 113 3.24 13.54 -14.82
#